data_AF-A0A380FEI8-F1
#
_entry.id   AF-A0A380FEI8-F1
#
_cell.length_a   1.000
_cell.length_b   1.000
_cell.length_c   1.000
_cell.angle_alpha   90.00
_cell.angle_beta   90.00
_cell.angle_gamma   90.00
#
_symmetry.space_group_name_H-M   'P 1'
#
loop_
_entity.id
_entity.type
_entity.pdbx_description
1 polymer ?
#
loop_
_entity_poly.entity_id
_entity_poly.type
_entity_poly.pdbx_seq_one_letter_code
_entity_poly.pdbx_strand_id
1 'polypeptide(L)' 'MDKEATIDIETAHLKILCSIAEKHGGAAKTSGAGGGDCGITIIKNDINKQAIYKEWLENDVKPLEFNIYNGQ' A
#
# COMPACT_ATOMS: atom_id res chain seq x y z
N MET A 1 -19.77 -6.67 0.60
CA MET A 1 -20.20 -5.31 0.20
C MET A 1 -20.89 -4.72 1.42
N ASP A 2 -20.14 -3.92 2.17
CA ASP A 2 -20.53 -3.39 3.47
C ASP A 2 -21.64 -2.34 3.28
N LYS A 3 -22.83 -2.65 3.79
CA LYS A 3 -24.06 -1.85 3.58
C LYS A 3 -24.27 -0.73 4.60
N GLU A 4 -23.34 -0.55 5.55
CA GLU A 4 -23.52 0.35 6.70
C GLU A 4 -22.52 1.53 6.71
N ALA A 5 -21.49 1.52 5.87
CA ALA A 5 -20.46 2.56 5.84
C ALA A 5 -20.55 3.39 4.54
N THR A 6 -21.10 4.60 4.63
CA THR A 6 -21.31 5.55 3.50
C THR A 6 -20.04 6.33 3.13
N ILE A 7 -18.85 5.82 3.45
CA ILE A 7 -17.58 6.55 3.29
C ILE A 7 -16.69 5.75 2.36
N ASP A 8 -16.26 6.35 1.25
CA ASP A 8 -15.23 5.81 0.38
C ASP A 8 -13.87 5.88 1.08
N ILE A 9 -13.54 4.82 1.82
CA ILE A 9 -12.27 4.70 2.58
C ILE A 9 -11.07 4.61 1.62
N GLU A 10 -11.25 3.96 0.48
CA GLU A 10 -10.22 3.77 -0.55
C GLU A 10 -10.34 4.81 -1.67
N THR A 11 -9.51 5.84 -1.59
CA THR A 11 -9.27 6.76 -2.71
C THR A 11 -8.65 6.02 -3.90
N ALA A 12 -8.72 6.61 -5.10
CA ALA A 12 -8.10 6.04 -6.30
C ALA A 12 -6.61 5.69 -6.08
N HIS A 13 -5.86 6.55 -5.37
CA HIS A 13 -4.45 6.32 -5.05
C HIS A 13 -4.24 5.12 -4.11
N LEU A 14 -5.13 4.91 -3.13
CA LEU A 14 -5.05 3.75 -2.23
C LEU A 14 -5.33 2.43 -2.97
N LYS A 15 -6.28 2.44 -3.92
CA LYS A 15 -6.53 1.28 -4.80
C LYS A 15 -5.34 0.97 -5.68
N ILE A 16 -4.71 2.00 -6.24
CA ILE A 16 -3.49 1.88 -7.06
C ILE A 16 -2.35 1.30 -6.23
N LEU A 17 -2.14 1.81 -5.00
CA LEU A 17 -1.13 1.29 -4.09
C LEU A 17 -1.30 -0.22 -3.88
N CYS A 18 -2.52 -0.66 -3.53
CA CYS A 18 -2.80 -2.07 -3.28
C CYS A 18 -2.65 -2.92 -4.56
N SER A 19 -3.18 -2.46 -5.68
CA SER A 19 -3.13 -3.18 -6.96
C SER A 19 -1.70 -3.41 -7.45
N ILE A 20 -0.84 -2.39 -7.32
CA ILE A 20 0.57 -2.51 -7.69
C ILE A 20 1.28 -3.52 -6.77
N ALA A 21 1.07 -3.45 -5.47
CA ALA A 21 1.66 -4.41 -4.54
C ALA A 21 1.26 -5.86 -4.87
N GLU A 22 -0.02 -6.10 -5.09
CA GLU A 22 -0.57 -7.42 -5.43
C GLU A 22 -0.06 -7.94 -6.77
N LYS A 23 0.05 -7.06 -7.78
CA LYS A 23 0.64 -7.38 -9.09
C LYS A 23 2.08 -7.91 -8.96
N HIS A 24 2.85 -7.40 -8.00
CA HIS A 24 4.23 -7.85 -7.72
C HIS A 24 4.30 -9.00 -6.71
N GLY A 25 3.17 -9.60 -6.34
CA GLY A 25 3.10 -10.75 -5.43
C GLY A 25 3.11 -10.39 -3.93
N GLY A 26 2.96 -9.10 -3.59
CA GLY A 26 2.77 -8.63 -2.23
C GLY A 26 1.31 -8.71 -1.78
N ALA A 27 1.08 -8.48 -0.49
CA ALA A 27 -0.25 -8.22 0.06
C ALA A 27 -0.26 -6.81 0.63
N ALA A 28 -1.32 -6.04 0.34
CA ALA A 28 -1.41 -4.65 0.73
C ALA A 28 -2.77 -4.31 1.32
N LYS A 29 -2.79 -3.27 2.16
CA LYS A 29 -4.01 -2.67 2.66
C LYS A 29 -3.81 -1.18 2.93
N THR A 30 -4.92 -0.46 2.98
CA THR A 30 -4.95 0.89 3.53
C THR A 30 -4.51 0.89 5.00
N SER A 31 -3.80 1.94 5.44
CA SER A 31 -3.30 2.08 6.80
C SER A 31 -3.64 3.46 7.35
N GLY A 32 -4.59 3.53 8.27
CA GLY A 32 -5.13 4.78 8.83
C GLY A 32 -6.65 4.78 8.87
N ALA A 33 -7.24 5.98 8.94
CA ALA A 33 -8.69 6.15 8.88
C ALA A 33 -9.25 6.01 7.44
N GLY A 34 -8.38 6.09 6.42
CA GLY A 34 -8.75 6.13 5.01
C GLY A 34 -8.87 7.56 4.47
N GLY A 35 -9.22 7.71 3.19
CA GLY A 35 -9.49 9.03 2.59
C GLY A 35 -8.27 9.81 2.08
N GLY A 36 -7.06 9.25 2.11
CA GLY A 36 -5.87 9.88 1.52
C GLY A 36 -4.55 9.71 2.26
N ASP A 37 -4.50 8.91 3.33
CA ASP A 37 -3.31 8.77 4.19
C ASP A 37 -2.18 7.94 3.55
N CYS A 38 -2.05 6.68 3.97
CA CYS A 38 -0.97 5.78 3.62
C CYS A 38 -1.51 4.36 3.41
N GLY A 39 -0.74 3.51 2.72
CA GLY A 39 -0.97 2.07 2.68
C GLY A 39 0.24 1.33 3.25
N ILE A 40 0.01 0.10 3.68
CA ILE A 40 1.08 -0.82 4.08
C ILE A 40 1.08 -2.02 3.13
N THR A 41 2.27 -2.46 2.75
CA THR A 41 2.49 -3.60 1.88
C THR A 41 3.49 -4.54 2.54
N ILE A 42 3.18 -5.83 2.54
CA ILE A 42 4.06 -6.90 2.98
C ILE A 42 4.41 -7.73 1.76
N ILE A 43 5.71 -7.97 1.58
CA ILE A 43 6.26 -8.80 0.53
C ILE A 43 7.15 -9.89 1.13
N LYS A 44 7.33 -10.98 0.39
CA LYS A 44 8.37 -11.96 0.69
C LYS A 44 9.76 -11.40 0.34
N ASN A 45 10.81 -11.96 0.94
CA ASN A 45 12.19 -11.50 0.76
C ASN A 45 12.73 -11.70 -0.67
N ASP A 46 12.14 -12.60 -1.44
CA ASP A 46 12.49 -12.87 -2.85
C ASP A 46 11.85 -11.89 -3.84
N ILE A 47 10.90 -11.06 -3.39
CA ILE A 47 10.25 -10.04 -4.22
C ILE A 47 11.13 -8.79 -4.31
N ASN A 48 11.30 -8.28 -5.54
CA ASN A 48 12.05 -7.05 -5.78
C ASN A 48 11.27 -5.80 -5.37
N LYS A 49 11.47 -5.34 -4.13
CA LYS A 49 10.83 -4.11 -3.62
C LYS A 49 11.09 -2.85 -4.47
N GLN A 50 12.20 -2.78 -5.20
CA GLN A 50 12.51 -1.61 -6.02
C GLN A 50 11.62 -1.51 -7.26
N ALA A 51 11.14 -2.64 -7.78
CA ALA A 51 10.17 -2.64 -8.87
C ALA A 51 8.82 -2.04 -8.43
N ILE A 52 8.38 -2.39 -7.22
CA ILE A 52 7.18 -1.84 -6.59
C ILE A 52 7.34 -0.34 -6.34
N TYR A 53 8.48 0.10 -5.78
CA TYR A 53 8.74 1.51 -5.51
C TYR A 53 8.73 2.36 -6.78
N LYS A 54 9.34 1.85 -7.86
CA LYS A 54 9.34 2.52 -9.15
C LYS A 54 7.93 2.71 -9.68
N GLU A 55 7.12 1.65 -9.69
CA GLU A 55 5.75 1.71 -10.22
C GLU A 55 4.84 2.58 -9.34
N TRP A 56 5.03 2.59 -8.02
CA TRP A 56 4.35 3.52 -7.13
C TRP A 56 4.69 4.99 -7.44
N LEU A 57 5.98 5.32 -7.61
CA LEU A 57 6.41 6.68 -7.96
C LEU A 57 5.83 7.15 -9.31
N GLU A 58 5.72 6.25 -10.29
CA GLU A 58 5.10 6.53 -11.59
C GLU A 58 3.59 6.81 -11.50
N ASN A 59 2.95 6.44 -10.38
CA ASN A 59 1.51 6.66 -10.11
C ASN A 59 1.28 7.61 -8.92
N ASP A 60 2.23 8.52 -8.65
CA ASP A 60 2.15 9.53 -7.59
C ASP A 60 1.99 8.95 -6.16
N VAL A 61 2.33 7.68 -5.96
CA VAL A 61 2.40 7.04 -4.64
C VAL A 61 3.83 7.11 -4.14
N LYS A 62 4.05 7.85 -3.04
CA LYS A 62 5.39 8.02 -2.46
C LYS A 62 5.74 6.85 -1.52
N PRO A 63 6.76 6.02 -1.83
CA PRO A 63 7.27 5.03 -0.89
C PRO A 63 7.95 5.71 0.31
N LEU A 64 7.75 5.15 1.49
CA LEU A 64 8.43 5.56 2.72
C LEU A 64 9.40 4.46 3.15
N GLU A 65 10.68 4.81 3.29
CA GLU A 65 11.71 3.87 3.71
C GLU A 65 11.65 3.66 5.23
N PHE A 66 11.05 2.54 5.63
CA PHE A 66 10.97 2.12 7.02
C PHE A 66 11.89 0.95 7.31
N ASN A 67 12.39 0.89 8.54
CA ASN A 67 13.02 -0.29 9.11
C ASN A 67 12.07 -0.91 10.14
N ILE A 68 11.98 -2.24 10.14
CA ILE A 68 11.20 -2.96 11.16
C ILE A 68 11.87 -2.72 12.52
N TYR A 69 11.08 -2.22 13.48
CA TYR A 69 11.53 -2.10 14.86
C TYR A 69 11.41 -3.46 15.56
N ASN A 70 12.51 -3.95 16.14
CA ASN A 70 12.57 -5.29 16.73
C ASN A 70 12.26 -5.33 18.25
N GLY A 71 11.98 -4.17 18.89
CA GLY A 71 11.81 -4.10 20.34
C GLY A 71 13.14 -4.29 21.08
N GLN A 72 13.47 -3.37 21.99
CA GLN A 72 14.40 -3.66 23.09
C GLN A 72 13.60 -3.94 24.36
#